data_AF-A0A0P1LDQ0-F1
#
_entry.id   AF-A0A0P1LDQ0-F1
#
_cell.length_a   1.000
_cell.length_b   1.000
_cell.length_c   1.000
_cell.angle_alpha   90.00
_cell.angle_beta   90.00
_cell.angle_gamma   90.00
#
_symmetry.space_group_name_H-M   'P 1'
#
loop_
_entity.id
_entity.type
_entity.pdbx_description
1 polymer ?
#
loop_
_entity_poly.entity_id
_entity_poly.type
_entity_poly.pdbx_seq_one_letter_code
_entity_poly.pdbx_strand_id
1 'polypeptide(L)'
;MKEKLLIFLLISCFNSFSQQKSVKLDLQLLKNAAYYTIFGDTTVKLKNGSFVLEERDKDGFLVNYLSVDLYEEKIAMGDVDGDGDVDAVVILRCSGGGSGTFYEVAVVSNENGKPRYLTGELLGDRIKVNSVKVLQDGSILLDMIVHGPDDPQCCPTVQKVQRYKILDSKLQIMQR
;
A
#
# COMPACT_ATOMS: atom_id res chain seq x y z
N MET A 1 -64.27 31.14 24.23
CA MET A 1 -62.92 31.69 23.97
C MET A 1 -61.91 30.55 24.05
N LYS A 2 -61.31 30.22 22.90
CA LYS A 2 -60.00 29.60 22.68
C LYS A 2 -59.76 28.17 23.20
N GLU A 3 -60.12 27.23 22.33
CA GLU A 3 -59.43 25.95 22.13
C GLU A 3 -57.93 26.18 21.87
N LYS A 4 -57.06 25.36 22.47
CA LYS A 4 -55.75 24.98 21.92
C LYS A 4 -55.36 23.60 22.47
N LEU A 5 -55.68 22.55 21.70
CA LEU A 5 -55.16 21.21 21.88
C LEU A 5 -53.80 21.13 21.16
N LEU A 6 -52.73 20.99 21.94
CA LEU A 6 -51.36 20.90 21.43
C LEU A 6 -51.05 19.45 21.03
N ILE A 7 -50.88 19.20 19.73
CA ILE A 7 -50.46 17.92 19.17
C ILE A 7 -48.92 17.85 19.24
N PHE A 8 -48.39 16.93 20.05
CA PHE A 8 -46.97 16.57 20.04
C PHE A 8 -46.71 15.60 18.87
N LEU A 9 -46.16 16.12 17.77
CA LEU A 9 -45.62 15.31 16.67
C LEU A 9 -44.23 14.80 17.07
N LEU A 10 -44.17 13.55 17.53
CA LEU A 10 -42.93 12.77 17.65
C LEU A 10 -42.42 12.47 16.23
N ILE A 11 -41.52 13.30 15.71
CA ILE A 11 -40.76 12.99 14.50
C ILE A 11 -39.69 11.97 14.92
N SER A 12 -40.00 10.68 14.78
CA SER A 12 -38.98 9.63 14.79
C SER A 12 -38.15 9.76 13.52
N CYS A 13 -37.03 10.47 13.60
CA CYS A 13 -35.97 10.36 12.61
C CYS A 13 -35.41 8.93 12.67
N PHE A 14 -36.04 8.01 11.93
CA PHE A 14 -35.40 6.79 11.50
C PHE A 14 -34.20 7.21 10.63
N ASN A 15 -33.03 7.32 11.25
CA ASN A 15 -31.77 7.37 10.52
C ASN A 15 -31.65 6.04 9.79
N SER A 16 -32.05 6.04 8.51
CA SER A 16 -31.68 5.00 7.57
C SER A 16 -30.17 5.06 7.41
N PHE A 17 -29.45 4.37 8.28
CA PHE A 17 -28.05 4.05 8.09
C PHE A 17 -27.99 3.08 6.92
N SER A 18 -27.86 3.63 5.71
CA SER A 18 -27.58 2.87 4.51
C SER A 18 -26.37 1.99 4.79
N GLN A 19 -26.56 0.67 4.83
CA GLN A 19 -25.47 -0.30 4.74
C GLN A 19 -24.84 -0.14 3.35
N GLN A 20 -23.93 0.82 3.21
CA GLN A 20 -23.12 0.96 2.02
C GLN A 20 -22.14 -0.20 2.02
N LYS A 21 -22.40 -1.18 1.15
CA LYS A 21 -21.50 -2.32 0.93
C LYS A 21 -20.17 -1.73 0.42
N SER A 22 -19.15 -1.68 1.28
CA SER A 22 -17.84 -1.14 0.91
C SER A 22 -17.32 -1.89 -0.32
N VAL A 23 -17.03 -1.13 -1.38
CA VAL A 23 -16.55 -1.70 -2.64
C VAL A 23 -15.09 -2.08 -2.41
N LYS A 24 -14.81 -3.37 -2.26
CA LYS A 24 -13.44 -3.85 -2.02
C LYS A 24 -12.56 -3.63 -3.25
N LEU A 25 -11.30 -3.26 -3.03
CA LEU A 25 -10.27 -3.30 -4.06
C LEU A 25 -10.05 -4.76 -4.50
N ASP A 26 -10.11 -5.00 -5.80
CA ASP A 26 -9.73 -6.28 -6.40
C ASP A 26 -8.26 -6.24 -6.89
N LEU A 27 -7.69 -7.42 -7.09
CA LEU A 27 -6.30 -7.56 -7.56
C LEU A 27 -6.08 -6.91 -8.93
N GLN A 28 -7.07 -6.93 -9.82
CA GLN A 28 -6.91 -6.39 -11.17
C GLN A 28 -6.82 -4.86 -11.13
N LEU A 29 -7.55 -4.21 -10.23
CA LEU A 29 -7.41 -2.78 -9.96
C LEU A 29 -6.01 -2.45 -9.44
N LEU A 30 -5.49 -3.22 -8.48
CA LEU A 30 -4.13 -3.04 -7.96
C LEU A 30 -3.06 -3.23 -9.05
N LYS A 31 -3.23 -4.21 -9.94
CA LYS A 31 -2.34 -4.47 -11.08
C LYS A 31 -2.32 -3.35 -12.13
N ASN A 32 -3.27 -2.42 -12.09
CA ASN A 32 -3.38 -1.31 -13.04
C ASN A 32 -3.39 0.08 -12.37
N ALA A 33 -3.11 0.12 -11.06
CA ALA A 33 -3.04 1.34 -10.28
C ALA A 33 -1.74 2.11 -10.53
N ALA A 34 -1.73 3.37 -10.10
CA ALA A 34 -0.53 4.19 -10.05
C ALA A 34 0.07 4.16 -8.64
N TYR A 35 1.38 4.01 -8.57
CA TYR A 35 2.14 3.95 -7.32
C TYR A 35 3.29 4.95 -7.40
N TYR A 36 3.46 5.75 -6.35
CA TYR A 36 4.72 6.43 -6.15
C TYR A 36 5.74 5.41 -5.65
N THR A 37 6.89 5.34 -6.32
CA THR A 37 7.99 4.45 -5.96
C THR A 37 9.07 5.27 -5.28
N ILE A 38 9.48 4.84 -4.09
CA ILE A 38 10.51 5.51 -3.31
C ILE A 38 11.87 5.23 -3.95
N PHE A 39 12.08 4.01 -4.44
CA PHE A 39 13.31 3.64 -5.15
C PHE A 39 13.57 4.51 -6.39
N GLY A 40 12.54 4.73 -7.21
CA GLY A 40 12.65 5.49 -8.46
C GLY A 40 12.39 6.98 -8.32
N ASP A 41 11.99 7.44 -7.12
CA ASP A 41 11.51 8.81 -6.86
C ASP A 41 10.51 9.30 -7.92
N THR A 42 9.55 8.43 -8.28
CA THR A 42 8.62 8.71 -9.38
C THR A 42 7.34 7.89 -9.25
N THR A 43 6.25 8.44 -9.80
CA THR A 43 4.97 7.74 -9.91
C THR A 43 4.93 6.94 -11.19
N VAL A 44 4.76 5.62 -11.06
CA VAL A 44 4.58 4.70 -12.17
C VAL A 44 3.14 4.22 -12.23
N LYS A 45 2.61 4.00 -13.43
CA LYS A 45 1.33 3.30 -13.62
C LYS A 45 1.62 1.88 -14.08
N LEU A 46 1.23 0.91 -13.25
CA LEU A 46 1.36 -0.50 -13.61
C LEU A 46 0.38 -0.84 -14.74
N LYS A 47 0.78 -1.81 -15.55
CA LYS A 47 -0.06 -2.47 -16.53
C LYS A 47 0.03 -3.97 -16.27
N ASN A 48 -1.07 -4.57 -15.85
CA ASN A 48 -1.13 -5.99 -15.48
C ASN A 48 -0.06 -6.40 -14.44
N GLY A 49 0.27 -5.52 -13.50
CA GLY A 49 1.17 -5.80 -12.38
C GLY A 49 2.60 -5.35 -12.60
N SER A 50 2.95 -4.84 -13.78
CA SER A 50 4.34 -4.43 -14.08
C SER A 50 4.42 -3.08 -14.77
N PHE A 51 5.55 -2.40 -14.58
CA PHE A 51 5.98 -1.22 -15.31
C PHE A 51 7.45 -1.39 -15.68
N VAL A 52 7.82 -0.96 -16.89
CA VAL A 52 9.22 -0.91 -17.34
C VAL A 52 9.43 0.41 -18.09
N LEU A 53 10.47 1.13 -17.68
CA LEU A 53 11.08 2.24 -18.38
C LEU A 53 12.42 1.76 -18.93
N GLU A 54 12.63 1.91 -20.23
CA GLU A 54 13.95 1.80 -20.86
C GLU A 54 14.18 3.04 -21.71
N GLU A 55 15.16 3.86 -21.34
CA GLU A 55 15.58 4.99 -22.17
C GLU A 55 16.95 4.71 -22.74
N ARG A 56 17.10 4.94 -24.04
CA ARG A 56 18.35 4.76 -24.76
C ARG A 56 18.78 6.06 -25.39
N ASP A 57 20.08 6.31 -25.44
CA ASP A 57 20.62 7.44 -26.18
C ASP A 57 20.57 7.20 -27.71
N LYS A 58 21.05 8.20 -28.47
CA LYS A 58 21.10 8.16 -29.94
C LYS A 58 21.96 7.02 -30.50
N ASP A 59 22.89 6.51 -29.71
CA ASP A 59 23.83 5.46 -30.09
C ASP A 59 23.31 4.07 -29.62
N GLY A 60 22.16 4.03 -28.94
CA GLY A 60 21.44 2.83 -28.51
C GLY A 60 21.82 2.33 -27.11
N PHE A 61 22.70 3.05 -26.39
CA PHE A 61 23.09 2.69 -25.04
C PHE A 61 21.96 2.96 -24.06
N LEU A 62 21.72 2.03 -23.14
CA LEU A 62 20.75 2.20 -22.06
C LEU A 62 21.27 3.27 -21.11
N VAL A 63 20.53 4.36 -20.97
CA VAL A 63 20.89 5.51 -20.11
C VAL A 63 19.98 5.63 -18.89
N ASN A 64 18.80 5.03 -18.94
CA ASN A 64 17.87 4.99 -17.83
C ASN A 64 17.07 3.68 -17.85
N TYR A 65 16.89 3.09 -16.69
CA TYR A 65 16.09 1.89 -16.52
C TYR A 65 15.37 1.92 -15.20
N LEU A 66 14.08 1.59 -15.23
CA LEU A 66 13.29 1.33 -14.03
C LEU A 66 12.29 0.23 -14.34
N SER A 67 12.39 -0.90 -13.63
CA SER A 67 11.30 -1.88 -13.58
C SER A 67 10.64 -1.86 -12.21
N VAL A 68 9.32 -2.05 -12.20
CA VAL A 68 8.49 -2.12 -11.00
C VAL A 68 7.49 -3.24 -11.19
N ASP A 69 7.50 -4.22 -10.30
CA ASP A 69 6.55 -5.34 -10.28
C ASP A 69 5.76 -5.35 -8.98
N LEU A 70 4.46 -5.59 -9.08
CA LEU A 70 3.60 -5.91 -7.95
C LEU A 70 3.90 -7.34 -7.48
N TYR A 71 4.25 -7.51 -6.20
CA TYR A 71 4.47 -8.84 -5.64
C TYR A 71 3.11 -9.45 -5.22
N GLU A 72 2.40 -10.04 -6.18
CA GLU A 72 1.01 -10.49 -6.05
C GLU A 72 0.74 -11.46 -4.88
N GLU A 73 1.74 -12.25 -4.48
CA GLU A 73 1.65 -13.18 -3.36
C GLU A 73 1.77 -12.51 -1.97
N LYS A 74 2.02 -11.21 -1.92
CA LYS A 74 2.31 -10.44 -0.71
C LYS A 74 1.43 -9.18 -0.67
N ILE A 75 0.12 -9.43 -0.64
CA ILE A 75 -0.92 -8.41 -0.49
C ILE A 75 -1.69 -8.70 0.79
N ALA A 76 -1.94 -7.66 1.59
CA ALA A 76 -2.84 -7.71 2.72
C ALA A 76 -3.98 -6.70 2.52
N MET A 77 -5.14 -7.02 3.08
CA MET A 77 -6.34 -6.17 3.02
C MET A 77 -6.78 -5.85 4.44
N GLY A 78 -7.22 -4.62 4.67
CA GLY A 78 -7.77 -4.17 5.96
C GLY A 78 -7.90 -2.65 5.97
N ASP A 79 -8.61 -2.12 6.95
CA ASP A 79 -8.72 -0.67 7.18
C ASP A 79 -7.40 -0.17 7.80
N VAL A 80 -6.58 0.52 7.01
CA VAL A 80 -5.22 0.94 7.40
C VAL A 80 -5.19 2.42 7.78
N ASP A 81 -6.00 3.24 7.12
CA ASP A 81 -6.08 4.68 7.38
C ASP A 81 -7.19 5.08 8.36
N GLY A 82 -8.07 4.15 8.74
CA GLY A 82 -9.10 4.32 9.77
C GLY A 82 -10.38 4.98 9.27
N ASP A 83 -10.59 5.06 7.94
CA ASP A 83 -11.79 5.65 7.34
C ASP A 83 -12.99 4.68 7.27
N GLY A 84 -12.76 3.41 7.59
CA GLY A 84 -13.76 2.34 7.61
C GLY A 84 -13.91 1.57 6.29
N ASP A 85 -13.27 2.00 5.21
CA ASP A 85 -13.14 1.23 3.99
C ASP A 85 -11.98 0.22 4.09
N VAL A 86 -12.07 -0.86 3.31
CA VAL A 86 -11.00 -1.88 3.27
C VAL A 86 -9.95 -1.44 2.26
N ASP A 87 -8.78 -1.08 2.75
CA ASP A 87 -7.58 -0.73 1.98
C ASP A 87 -6.76 -1.96 1.60
N ALA A 88 -5.74 -1.71 0.78
CA ALA A 88 -4.72 -2.70 0.46
C ALA A 88 -3.33 -2.26 0.92
N VAL A 89 -2.53 -3.23 1.34
CA VAL A 89 -1.09 -3.11 1.55
C VAL A 89 -0.42 -4.04 0.56
N VAL A 90 0.43 -3.48 -0.29
CA VAL A 90 1.14 -4.23 -1.33
C VAL A 90 2.65 -4.12 -1.15
N ILE A 91 3.36 -5.07 -1.74
CA ILE A 91 4.82 -5.00 -1.90
C ILE A 91 5.13 -4.75 -3.37
N LEU A 92 5.97 -3.76 -3.64
CA LEU A 92 6.54 -3.50 -4.95
C LEU A 92 7.99 -3.96 -4.97
N ARG A 93 8.42 -4.49 -6.11
CA ARG A 93 9.79 -4.89 -6.40
C ARG A 93 10.34 -4.02 -7.52
N CYS A 94 11.41 -3.29 -7.24
CA CYS A 94 11.97 -2.28 -8.12
C CYS A 94 13.41 -2.62 -8.53
N SER A 95 13.79 -2.32 -9.77
CA SER A 95 15.18 -2.42 -10.24
C SER A 95 15.55 -1.27 -11.16
N GLY A 96 16.77 -0.76 -10.99
CA GLY A 96 17.38 0.28 -11.83
C GLY A 96 18.29 -0.25 -12.94
N GLY A 97 18.25 -1.56 -13.24
CA GLY A 97 19.03 -2.18 -14.32
C GLY A 97 20.38 -2.77 -13.90
N GLY A 98 20.73 -2.70 -12.60
CA GLY A 98 21.86 -3.41 -12.01
C GLY A 98 21.48 -4.80 -11.48
N SER A 99 22.32 -5.37 -10.60
CA SER A 99 22.05 -6.64 -9.92
C SER A 99 21.17 -6.51 -8.66
N GLY A 100 20.95 -5.27 -8.20
CA GLY A 100 20.10 -4.96 -7.07
C GLY A 100 18.62 -5.13 -7.40
N THR A 101 17.83 -5.48 -6.38
CA THR A 101 16.37 -5.59 -6.48
C THR A 101 15.78 -5.11 -5.17
N PHE A 102 15.16 -3.95 -5.20
CA PHE A 102 14.71 -3.25 -4.01
C PHE A 102 13.23 -3.54 -3.78
N TYR A 103 12.85 -3.69 -2.51
CA TYR A 103 11.47 -3.90 -2.12
C TYR A 103 10.98 -2.71 -1.33
N GLU A 104 9.74 -2.33 -1.58
CA GLU A 104 9.04 -1.29 -0.83
C GLU A 104 7.62 -1.74 -0.49
N VAL A 105 7.11 -1.31 0.66
CA VAL A 105 5.71 -1.48 1.04
C VAL A 105 4.96 -0.23 0.62
N ALA A 106 3.76 -0.41 0.05
CA ALA A 106 2.86 0.68 -0.28
C ALA A 106 1.47 0.42 0.31
N VAL A 107 0.90 1.46 0.92
CA VAL A 107 -0.50 1.50 1.33
C VAL A 107 -1.31 2.12 0.20
N VAL A 108 -2.41 1.47 -0.14
CA VAL A 108 -3.34 1.87 -1.18
C VAL A 108 -4.70 2.08 -0.54
N SER A 109 -5.08 3.34 -0.39
CA SER A 109 -6.40 3.70 0.12
C SER A 109 -7.49 3.33 -0.88
N ASN A 110 -8.63 2.89 -0.40
CA ASN A 110 -9.77 2.53 -1.22
C ASN A 110 -10.76 3.69 -1.39
N GLU A 111 -10.64 4.46 -2.46
CA GLU A 111 -11.60 5.52 -2.77
C GLU A 111 -12.83 5.00 -3.52
N ASN A 112 -13.79 4.42 -2.81
CA ASN A 112 -15.02 3.88 -3.42
C ASN A 112 -14.73 2.88 -4.57
N GLY A 113 -13.81 1.93 -4.34
CA GLY A 113 -13.37 0.95 -5.33
C GLY A 113 -12.30 1.47 -6.29
N LYS A 114 -11.73 2.65 -6.05
CA LYS A 114 -10.61 3.19 -6.82
C LYS A 114 -9.33 3.13 -5.97
N PRO A 115 -8.30 2.38 -6.41
CA PRO A 115 -7.04 2.34 -5.67
C PRO A 115 -6.30 3.68 -5.82
N ARG A 116 -5.92 4.29 -4.71
CA ARG A 116 -5.04 5.47 -4.65
C ARG A 116 -3.84 5.16 -3.76
N TYR A 117 -2.63 5.37 -4.26
CA TYR A 117 -1.43 5.35 -3.43
C TYR A 117 -1.54 6.38 -2.29
N LEU A 118 -1.39 5.93 -1.05
CA LEU A 118 -1.49 6.77 0.13
C LEU A 118 -0.09 7.10 0.69
N THR A 119 0.70 6.08 0.99
CA THR A 119 2.05 6.21 1.57
C THR A 119 2.83 4.90 1.40
N GLY A 120 4.12 4.90 1.71
CA GLY A 120 4.96 3.71 1.58
C GLY A 120 6.31 3.88 2.25
N GLU A 121 7.08 2.80 2.33
CA GLU A 121 8.45 2.78 2.87
C GLU A 121 9.35 1.82 2.10
N LEU A 122 10.62 2.18 1.95
CA LEU A 122 11.64 1.30 1.39
C LEU A 122 12.02 0.23 2.43
N LEU A 123 11.95 -1.04 2.02
CA LEU A 123 12.24 -2.18 2.89
C LEU A 123 13.69 -2.68 2.75
N GLY A 124 14.31 -2.44 1.60
CA GLY A 124 15.73 -2.72 1.35
C GLY A 124 15.98 -3.51 0.06
N ASP A 125 17.24 -3.80 -0.19
CA ASP A 125 17.72 -4.59 -1.33
C ASP A 125 17.67 -6.09 -1.03
N ARG A 126 17.24 -6.89 -2.01
CA ARG A 126 17.24 -8.37 -2.05
C ARG A 126 16.64 -9.07 -0.83
N ILE A 127 15.79 -8.38 -0.08
CA ILE A 127 15.08 -8.93 1.07
C ILE A 127 14.13 -10.05 0.65
N LYS A 128 13.72 -10.88 1.62
CA LYS A 128 12.62 -11.83 1.45
C LYS A 128 11.44 -11.40 2.30
N VAL A 129 10.29 -11.13 1.70
CA VAL A 129 9.05 -10.87 2.45
C VAL A 129 8.37 -12.22 2.75
N ASN A 130 8.34 -12.62 4.01
CA ASN A 130 7.66 -13.85 4.46
C ASN A 130 6.14 -13.63 4.56
N SER A 131 5.71 -12.52 5.18
CA SER A 131 4.28 -12.18 5.28
C SER A 131 4.02 -10.68 5.41
N VAL A 132 2.83 -10.27 4.97
CA VAL A 132 2.23 -8.94 5.15
C VAL A 132 0.88 -9.15 5.80
N LYS A 133 0.56 -8.40 6.87
CA LYS A 133 -0.73 -8.45 7.54
C LYS A 133 -1.19 -7.05 7.92
N VAL A 134 -2.48 -6.78 7.80
CA VAL A 134 -3.13 -5.63 8.45
C VAL A 134 -3.77 -6.15 9.74
N LEU A 135 -3.45 -5.51 10.86
CA LEU A 135 -3.98 -5.84 12.18
C LEU A 135 -5.24 -5.04 12.49
N GLN A 136 -6.00 -5.45 13.51
CA GLN A 136 -7.27 -4.83 13.87
C GLN A 136 -7.19 -3.35 14.27
N ASP A 137 -6.00 -2.88 14.66
CA ASP A 137 -5.75 -1.49 15.04
C ASP A 137 -5.20 -0.62 13.89
N GLY A 138 -5.35 -1.11 12.65
CA GLY A 138 -4.88 -0.47 11.41
C GLY A 138 -3.36 -0.53 11.20
N SER A 139 -2.61 -1.17 12.09
CA SER A 139 -1.16 -1.33 11.91
C SER A 139 -0.83 -2.45 10.93
N ILE A 140 0.29 -2.30 10.24
CA ILE A 140 0.82 -3.27 9.28
C ILE A 140 1.93 -4.06 9.96
N LEU A 141 1.88 -5.38 9.90
CA LEU A 141 2.93 -6.27 10.38
C LEU A 141 3.61 -6.95 9.20
N LEU A 142 4.91 -6.68 9.05
CA LEU A 142 5.80 -7.29 8.06
C LEU A 142 6.75 -8.27 8.74
N ASP A 143 6.83 -9.49 8.23
CA ASP A 143 7.88 -10.46 8.56
C ASP A 143 8.78 -10.65 7.34
N MET A 144 10.06 -10.39 7.51
CA MET A 144 11.04 -10.33 6.42
C MET A 144 12.36 -10.97 6.82
N ILE A 145 13.15 -11.39 5.82
CA ILE A 145 14.59 -11.61 5.97
C ILE A 145 15.31 -10.45 5.29
N VAL A 146 16.15 -9.74 6.05
CA VAL A 146 16.88 -8.53 5.64
C VAL A 146 18.38 -8.67 5.87
N HIS A 147 19.17 -7.75 5.34
CA HIS A 147 20.61 -7.75 5.55
C HIS A 147 20.99 -7.42 6.99
N GLY A 148 21.85 -8.24 7.57
CA GLY A 148 22.67 -7.90 8.73
C GLY A 148 23.92 -7.09 8.34
N PRO A 149 24.65 -6.56 9.33
CA PRO A 149 25.84 -5.75 9.08
C PRO A 149 26.99 -6.52 8.38
N ASP A 150 27.05 -7.83 8.59
CA ASP A 150 28.09 -8.70 8.04
C ASP A 150 27.63 -9.51 6.81
N ASP A 151 26.37 -9.32 6.37
CA ASP A 151 25.84 -10.05 5.22
C ASP A 151 26.48 -9.55 3.92
N PRO A 152 26.87 -10.44 2.99
CA PRO A 152 27.19 -10.02 1.65
C PRO A 152 25.93 -9.44 0.99
N GLN A 153 26.10 -8.49 0.06
CA GLN A 153 24.97 -7.81 -0.58
C GLN A 153 24.00 -8.75 -1.30
N CYS A 154 24.43 -9.96 -1.69
CA CYS A 154 23.56 -10.91 -2.38
C CYS A 154 22.50 -11.58 -1.48
N CYS A 155 22.78 -11.69 -0.19
CA CYS A 155 22.27 -12.81 0.60
C CYS A 155 21.93 -12.37 2.03
N PRO A 156 20.73 -11.82 2.26
CA PRO A 156 20.29 -11.44 3.59
C PRO A 156 20.01 -12.66 4.48
N THR A 157 20.32 -12.56 5.78
CA THR A 157 20.17 -13.67 6.74
C THR A 157 19.36 -13.32 7.99
N VAL A 158 19.09 -12.04 8.26
CA VAL A 158 18.48 -11.61 9.53
C VAL A 158 16.97 -11.56 9.43
N GLN A 159 16.25 -12.29 10.28
CA GLN A 159 14.80 -12.14 10.40
C GLN A 159 14.45 -10.80 11.08
N LYS A 160 13.56 -10.03 10.46
CA LYS A 160 13.03 -8.79 10.99
C LYS A 160 11.51 -8.81 10.93
N VAL A 161 10.88 -8.72 12.10
CA VAL A 161 9.44 -8.49 12.22
C VAL A 161 9.23 -7.01 12.56
N GLN A 162 8.68 -6.27 11.60
CA GLN A 162 8.50 -4.82 11.70
C GLN A 162 7.00 -4.48 11.70
N ARG A 163 6.59 -3.69 12.69
CA ARG A 163 5.26 -3.10 12.74
C ARG A 163 5.32 -1.66 12.25
N TYR A 164 4.37 -1.28 11.40
CA TYR A 164 4.20 0.06 10.89
C TYR A 164 2.80 0.58 11.18
N LYS A 165 2.64 1.89 11.28
CA LYS A 165 1.34 2.57 11.35
C LYS A 165 1.41 3.89 10.60
N ILE A 166 0.29 4.30 10.02
CA ILE A 166 0.18 5.64 9.43
C ILE A 166 0.08 6.65 10.57
N LEU A 167 1.05 7.56 10.61
CA LEU A 167 1.12 8.68 11.55
C LEU A 167 1.56 9.91 10.75
N ASP A 168 0.82 11.01 10.87
CA ASP A 168 1.06 12.25 10.11
C ASP A 168 1.18 12.01 8.60
N SER A 169 0.26 11.20 8.06
CA SER A 169 0.21 10.81 6.63
C SER A 169 1.45 10.05 6.11
N LYS A 170 2.30 9.56 7.01
CA LYS A 170 3.48 8.76 6.69
C LYS A 170 3.41 7.41 7.36
N LEU A 171 3.96 6.40 6.69
CA LEU A 171 4.12 5.09 7.29
C LEU A 171 5.33 5.13 8.24
N GLN A 172 5.09 4.96 9.54
CA GLN A 172 6.13 5.04 10.56
C GLN A 172 6.32 3.70 11.25
N ILE A 173 7.57 3.38 11.58
CA ILE A 173 7.92 2.23 12.41
C ILE A 173 7.36 2.42 13.82
N MET A 174 6.56 1.47 14.28
CA MET A 174 6.18 1.40 15.68
C MET A 174 7.34 0.79 16.48
N GLN A 175 7.93 1.57 17.37
CA GLN A 175 8.85 1.02 18.38
C GLN A 175 8.04 0.20 19.39
N ARG A 176 8.62 -0.91 19.84
CA ARG A 176 8.06 -1.69 20.96
C ARG A 176 8.16 -0.90 22.25
#